data_AF-A0AAV2JQ55-F1
#
_entry.id   AF-A0AAV2JQ55-F1
#
_cell.length_a   1.000
_cell.length_b   1.000
_cell.length_c   1.000
_cell.angle_alpha   90.00
_cell.angle_beta   90.00
_cell.angle_gamma   90.00
#
_symmetry.space_group_name_H-M   'P 1'
#
loop_
_entity.id
_entity.type
_entity.pdbx_description
1 polymer ?
#
loop_
_entity_poly.entity_id
_entity_poly.type
_entity_poly.pdbx_seq_one_letter_code
_entity_poly.pdbx_strand_id
1 'polypeptide(L)'
;MAKFNPPESFPFDRPTEWSDWKQRFQRFRVATKLNKEDGEVQVSSLIYAMGPEAENIFKAFTFAEDADKKKFDVVLGKYDEYFYPKRNVIHERACFHQRVQRPGEKAEMFIRALYELSEHCAFGAQREEHIRDRIVVGISDKEMSRKLQLETQLTLSQTIQAVRQSEEVTRQVNQQGETCAAVQEVSHAKSPYRGKQQWKNKERKW
;
A
#
# COMPACT_ATOMS: atom_id res chain seq x y z
N MET A 1 25.24 -24.58 5.92
CA MET A 1 24.13 -24.06 5.09
C MET A 1 23.20 -23.26 5.98
N ALA A 2 22.61 -22.17 5.47
CA ALA A 2 21.60 -21.43 6.23
C ALA A 2 20.43 -22.35 6.59
N LYS A 3 20.02 -22.35 7.86
CA LYS A 3 18.84 -23.08 8.32
C LYS A 3 17.62 -22.20 8.08
N PHE A 4 16.80 -22.57 7.11
CA PHE A 4 15.51 -21.91 6.88
C PHE A 4 14.43 -22.70 7.62
N ASN A 5 13.63 -22.00 8.41
CA ASN A 5 12.44 -22.59 9.02
C ASN A 5 11.29 -22.58 8.01
N PRO A 6 10.38 -23.57 8.06
CA PRO A 6 9.13 -23.48 7.32
C PRO A 6 8.35 -22.22 7.72
N PRO A 7 7.44 -21.74 6.86
CA PRO A 7 6.50 -20.70 7.25
C PRO A 7 5.70 -21.13 8.50
N GLU A 8 5.21 -20.15 9.25
CA GLU A 8 4.22 -20.41 10.29
C GLU A 8 3.00 -21.11 9.69
N SER A 9 2.29 -21.90 10.50
CA SER A 9 1.08 -22.62 10.08
C SER A 9 0.06 -21.67 9.44
N PHE A 10 -0.67 -22.15 8.44
CA PHE A 10 -1.62 -21.33 7.72
C PHE A 10 -2.84 -20.99 8.60
N PRO A 11 -3.24 -19.71 8.73
CA PRO A 11 -4.45 -19.34 9.46
C PRO A 11 -5.72 -19.64 8.62
N PHE A 12 -6.32 -20.81 8.84
CA PHE A 12 -7.50 -21.27 8.07
C PHE A 12 -8.77 -20.42 8.26
N ASP A 13 -8.81 -19.57 9.29
CA ASP A 13 -9.82 -18.55 9.54
C ASP A 13 -9.69 -17.32 8.62
N ARG A 14 -8.52 -17.14 7.99
CA ARG A 14 -8.19 -16.01 7.08
C ARG A 14 -7.80 -16.53 5.68
N PRO A 15 -8.76 -17.07 4.90
CA PRO A 15 -8.48 -17.65 3.58
C PRO A 15 -7.90 -16.65 2.56
N THR A 16 -8.07 -15.34 2.78
CA THR A 16 -7.48 -14.28 1.96
C THR A 16 -5.96 -14.25 2.02
N GLU A 17 -5.34 -14.78 3.09
CA GLU A 17 -3.88 -14.84 3.27
C GLU A 17 -3.23 -16.02 2.52
N TRP A 18 -4.04 -16.87 1.88
CA TRP A 18 -3.55 -18.05 1.15
C TRP A 18 -2.47 -17.69 0.12
N SER A 19 -2.66 -16.59 -0.63
CA SER A 19 -1.71 -16.14 -1.65
C SER A 19 -0.32 -15.85 -1.06
N ASP A 20 -0.28 -15.11 0.04
CA ASP A 20 0.96 -14.69 0.69
C ASP A 20 1.66 -15.88 1.36
N TRP A 21 0.87 -16.72 2.03
CA TRP A 21 1.38 -17.94 2.66
C TRP A 21 1.96 -18.90 1.61
N LYS A 22 1.23 -19.15 0.52
CA LYS A 22 1.69 -19.96 -0.62
C LYS A 22 3.00 -19.44 -1.18
N GLN A 23 3.11 -18.12 -1.40
CA GLN A 23 4.34 -17.52 -1.91
C GLN A 23 5.51 -17.74 -0.93
N ARG A 24 5.27 -17.59 0.37
CA ARG A 24 6.28 -17.83 1.42
C ARG A 24 6.73 -19.30 1.44
N PHE A 25 5.80 -20.24 1.34
CA PHE A 25 6.12 -21.67 1.25
C PHE A 25 6.91 -22.00 -0.01
N GLN A 26 6.55 -21.44 -1.18
CA GLN A 26 7.31 -21.66 -2.41
C GLN A 26 8.75 -21.16 -2.31
N ARG A 27 8.99 -20.01 -1.66
CA ARG A 27 10.34 -19.51 -1.38
C ARG A 27 11.11 -20.47 -0.47
N PHE A 28 10.47 -20.96 0.60
CA PHE A 28 11.05 -21.98 1.48
C PHE A 28 11.42 -23.24 0.69
N ARG A 29 10.50 -23.75 -0.14
CA ARG A 29 10.68 -24.94 -0.98
C ARG A 29 11.91 -24.86 -1.89
N VAL A 30 12.19 -23.69 -2.46
CA VAL A 30 13.39 -23.46 -3.29
C VAL A 30 14.63 -23.30 -2.42
N ALA A 31 14.56 -22.50 -1.35
CA ALA A 31 15.70 -22.19 -0.49
C ALA A 31 16.27 -23.43 0.22
N THR A 32 15.42 -24.39 0.58
CA THR A 32 15.81 -25.66 1.22
C THR A 32 16.12 -26.78 0.21
N LYS A 33 16.00 -26.51 -1.09
CA LYS A 33 16.07 -27.51 -2.17
C LYS A 33 15.00 -28.60 -2.09
N LEU A 34 13.95 -28.42 -1.28
CA LEU A 34 12.79 -29.32 -1.22
C LEU A 34 12.17 -29.52 -2.61
N ASN A 35 12.26 -28.53 -3.50
CA ASN A 35 11.83 -28.66 -4.90
C ASN A 35 12.55 -29.75 -5.71
N LYS A 36 13.67 -30.29 -5.21
CA LYS A 36 14.44 -31.37 -5.84
C LYS A 36 14.18 -32.75 -5.23
N GLU A 37 13.44 -32.81 -4.14
CA GLU A 37 13.06 -34.05 -3.47
C GLU A 37 11.91 -34.74 -4.22
N ASP A 38 11.59 -35.97 -3.81
CA ASP A 38 10.44 -36.69 -4.37
C ASP A 38 9.12 -35.93 -4.16
N GLY A 39 8.18 -36.08 -5.08
CA GLY A 39 6.87 -35.42 -5.02
C GLY A 39 6.11 -35.70 -3.73
N GLU A 40 6.20 -36.92 -3.19
CA GLU A 40 5.59 -37.31 -1.92
C GLU A 40 6.18 -36.54 -0.74
N VAL A 41 7.50 -36.32 -0.72
CA VAL A 41 8.19 -35.52 0.31
C VAL A 41 7.76 -34.06 0.22
N GLN A 42 7.63 -33.53 -0.99
CA GLN A 42 7.19 -32.17 -1.23
C GLN A 42 5.74 -31.93 -0.77
N VAL A 43 4.84 -32.84 -1.12
CA VAL A 43 3.43 -32.79 -0.71
C VAL A 43 3.31 -32.93 0.81
N SER A 44 3.99 -33.92 1.41
CA SER A 44 3.98 -34.11 2.86
C SER A 44 4.49 -32.88 3.60
N SER A 45 5.56 -32.26 3.10
CA SER A 45 6.12 -31.03 3.66
C SER A 45 5.17 -29.84 3.55
N LEU A 46 4.41 -29.74 2.45
CA LEU A 46 3.37 -28.71 2.27
C LEU A 46 2.27 -28.86 3.32
N ILE A 47 1.67 -30.05 3.40
CA ILE A 47 0.54 -30.32 4.30
C ILE A 47 0.99 -30.14 5.76
N TYR A 48 2.16 -30.66 6.12
CA TYR A 48 2.72 -30.51 7.46
C TYR A 48 2.98 -29.04 7.83
N ALA A 49 3.53 -28.25 6.90
CA ALA A 49 3.77 -26.82 7.14
C ALA A 49 2.46 -26.01 7.24
N MET A 50 1.40 -26.41 6.54
CA MET A 50 0.09 -25.74 6.63
C MET A 50 -0.58 -25.97 7.98
N GLY A 51 -0.44 -27.14 8.58
CA GLY A 51 -1.01 -27.48 9.88
C GLY A 51 -2.11 -28.55 9.82
N PRO A 52 -2.68 -28.95 10.97
CA PRO A 52 -3.54 -30.13 11.08
C PRO A 52 -4.85 -30.02 10.28
N GLU A 53 -5.41 -28.83 10.10
CA GLU A 53 -6.60 -28.61 9.28
C GLU A 53 -6.36 -28.92 7.79
N ALA A 54 -5.12 -28.75 7.31
CA ALA A 54 -4.73 -29.08 5.94
C ALA A 54 -4.96 -30.57 5.66
N GLU A 55 -4.64 -31.43 6.62
CA GLU A 55 -4.79 -32.88 6.51
C GLU A 55 -6.24 -33.29 6.22
N ASN A 56 -7.20 -32.65 6.91
CA ASN A 56 -8.63 -32.91 6.73
C ASN A 56 -9.12 -32.44 5.36
N ILE A 57 -8.62 -31.29 4.90
CA ILE A 57 -8.96 -30.73 3.59
C ILE A 57 -8.36 -31.61 2.48
N PHE A 58 -7.12 -32.05 2.62
CA PHE A 58 -6.46 -32.94 1.67
C PHE A 58 -7.22 -34.26 1.49
N LYS A 59 -7.69 -34.85 2.58
CA LYS A 59 -8.52 -36.08 2.55
C LYS A 59 -9.86 -35.87 1.84
N ALA A 60 -10.39 -34.66 1.84
CA ALA A 60 -11.62 -34.32 1.14
C ALA A 60 -11.42 -34.05 -0.36
N PHE A 61 -10.17 -33.88 -0.82
CA PHE A 61 -9.90 -33.66 -2.24
C PHE A 61 -10.14 -34.90 -3.09
N THR A 62 -10.78 -34.68 -4.24
CA THR A 62 -10.91 -35.68 -5.29
C THR A 62 -9.82 -35.46 -6.33
N PHE A 63 -9.07 -36.53 -6.63
CA PHE A 63 -8.00 -36.56 -7.61
C PHE A 63 -8.41 -37.44 -8.79
N ALA A 64 -7.90 -37.15 -9.99
CA ALA A 64 -8.19 -37.95 -11.17
C ALA A 64 -7.49 -39.31 -11.09
N GLU A 65 -6.23 -39.32 -10.65
CA GLU A 65 -5.44 -40.52 -10.41
C GLU A 65 -4.85 -40.51 -9.00
N ASP A 66 -4.60 -41.69 -8.41
CA ASP A 66 -3.97 -41.77 -7.09
C ASP A 66 -2.53 -41.20 -7.10
N ALA A 67 -1.83 -41.34 -8.24
CA ALA A 67 -0.51 -40.76 -8.46
C ALA A 67 -0.51 -39.21 -8.37
N ASP A 68 -1.65 -38.55 -8.62
CA ASP A 68 -1.76 -37.10 -8.53
C ASP A 68 -1.59 -36.58 -7.09
N LYS A 69 -1.89 -37.41 -6.08
CA LYS A 69 -1.69 -37.07 -4.67
C LYS A 69 -0.22 -36.80 -4.34
N LYS A 70 0.71 -37.27 -5.17
CA LYS A 70 2.16 -37.07 -5.01
C LYS A 70 2.70 -35.96 -5.91
N LYS A 71 1.87 -35.36 -6.77
CA LYS A 71 2.29 -34.28 -7.67
C LYS A 71 2.08 -32.94 -6.97
N PHE A 72 3.18 -32.31 -6.52
CA PHE A 72 3.15 -31.06 -5.77
C PHE A 72 2.26 -29.98 -6.42
N ASP A 73 2.42 -29.72 -7.71
CA ASP A 73 1.67 -28.67 -8.40
C ASP A 73 0.16 -28.99 -8.51
N VAL A 74 -0.21 -30.27 -8.62
CA VAL A 74 -1.61 -30.70 -8.63
C VAL A 74 -2.25 -30.50 -7.26
N VAL A 75 -1.56 -30.92 -6.19
CA VAL A 75 -2.03 -30.74 -4.81
C VAL A 75 -2.13 -29.26 -4.46
N LEU A 76 -1.13 -28.45 -4.83
CA LEU A 76 -1.15 -27.01 -4.60
C LEU A 76 -2.31 -26.34 -5.35
N GLY A 77 -2.59 -26.78 -6.58
CA GLY A 77 -3.76 -26.33 -7.35
C GLY A 77 -5.09 -26.68 -6.68
N LYS A 78 -5.20 -27.85 -6.03
CA LYS A 78 -6.40 -28.21 -5.26
C LYS A 78 -6.61 -27.30 -4.03
N TYR A 79 -5.52 -26.93 -3.36
CA TYR A 79 -5.60 -25.92 -2.30
C TYR A 79 -5.96 -24.53 -2.85
N ASP A 80 -5.41 -24.13 -4.01
CA ASP A 80 -5.86 -22.91 -4.69
C ASP A 80 -7.37 -22.96 -4.96
N GLU A 81 -7.88 -24.02 -5.55
CA GLU A 81 -9.32 -24.22 -5.80
C GLU A 81 -10.16 -24.20 -4.51
N TYR A 82 -9.64 -24.69 -3.40
CA TYR A 82 -10.35 -24.69 -2.12
C TYR A 82 -10.44 -23.29 -1.50
N PHE A 83 -9.37 -22.51 -1.57
CA PHE A 83 -9.32 -21.16 -1.01
C PHE A 83 -9.84 -20.08 -1.96
N TYR A 84 -9.85 -20.34 -3.28
CA TYR A 84 -10.27 -19.37 -4.30
C TYR A 84 -11.74 -18.94 -4.18
N PRO A 85 -12.75 -19.84 -4.04
CA PRO A 85 -14.14 -19.45 -3.81
C PRO A 85 -14.35 -18.67 -2.51
N LYS A 86 -13.44 -18.83 -1.53
CA LYS A 86 -13.49 -18.11 -0.25
C LYS A 86 -12.91 -16.69 -0.33
N ARG A 87 -12.23 -16.33 -1.42
CA ARG A 87 -11.86 -14.96 -1.74
C ARG A 87 -13.00 -14.37 -2.56
N ASN A 88 -13.92 -13.65 -1.92
CA ASN A 88 -15.03 -13.01 -2.63
C ASN A 88 -14.49 -11.84 -3.48
N VAL A 89 -13.97 -12.15 -4.67
CA VAL A 89 -13.35 -11.17 -5.59
C VAL A 89 -14.28 -10.00 -5.88
N ILE A 90 -15.59 -10.24 -5.93
CA ILE A 90 -16.59 -9.19 -6.13
C ILE A 90 -16.62 -8.23 -4.94
N HIS A 91 -16.54 -8.75 -3.71
CA HIS A 91 -16.41 -7.93 -2.51
C HIS A 91 -15.09 -7.13 -2.51
N GLU A 92 -13.97 -7.75 -2.85
CA GLU A 92 -12.66 -7.08 -2.93
C GLU A 92 -12.68 -5.93 -3.95
N ARG A 93 -13.25 -6.17 -5.14
CA ARG A 93 -13.45 -5.15 -6.17
C ARG A 93 -14.38 -4.04 -5.68
N ALA A 94 -15.44 -4.38 -4.96
CA ALA A 94 -16.34 -3.38 -4.38
C ALA A 94 -15.60 -2.48 -3.37
N CYS A 95 -14.81 -3.07 -2.47
CA CYS A 95 -13.95 -2.34 -1.53
C CYS A 95 -12.94 -1.44 -2.25
N PHE A 96 -12.28 -1.95 -3.29
CA PHE A 96 -11.37 -1.17 -4.14
C PHE A 96 -12.08 0.01 -4.81
N HIS A 97 -13.24 -0.22 -5.43
CA HIS A 97 -13.96 0.84 -6.15
C HIS A 97 -14.60 1.87 -5.22
N GLN A 98 -14.93 1.51 -3.97
CA GLN A 98 -15.41 2.43 -2.95
C GLN A 98 -14.29 3.25 -2.28
N ARG A 99 -13.03 2.86 -2.47
CA ARG A 99 -11.89 3.52 -1.83
C ARG A 99 -11.68 4.93 -2.39
N VAL A 100 -11.77 5.93 -1.51
CA VAL A 100 -11.45 7.34 -1.75
C VAL A 100 -10.48 7.85 -0.70
N GLN A 101 -9.64 8.84 -1.03
CA GLN A 101 -8.72 9.45 -0.08
C GLN A 101 -9.50 10.06 1.09
N ARG A 102 -9.18 9.64 2.31
CA ARG A 102 -9.86 10.10 3.52
C ARG A 102 -9.47 11.56 3.84
N PRO A 103 -10.32 12.32 4.54
CA PRO A 103 -9.95 13.66 5.02
C PRO A 103 -8.64 13.60 5.84
N GLY A 104 -7.66 14.43 5.47
CA GLY A 104 -6.34 14.48 6.12
C GLY A 104 -5.40 13.30 5.82
N GLU A 105 -5.84 12.31 5.03
CA GLU A 105 -4.95 11.24 4.57
C GLU A 105 -3.97 11.77 3.53
N LYS A 106 -2.66 11.47 3.69
CA LYS A 106 -1.65 11.80 2.68
C LYS A 106 -1.88 11.02 1.40
N ALA A 107 -1.58 11.62 0.25
CA ALA A 107 -1.77 10.98 -1.05
C ALA A 107 -1.01 9.64 -1.16
N GLU A 108 0.20 9.57 -0.62
CA GLU A 108 1.01 8.34 -0.61
C GLU A 108 0.33 7.18 0.13
N MET A 109 -0.36 7.46 1.24
CA MET A 109 -1.08 6.44 2.01
C MET A 109 -2.29 5.91 1.25
N PHE A 110 -2.99 6.80 0.54
CA PHE A 110 -4.09 6.42 -0.33
C PHE A 110 -3.62 5.54 -1.50
N ILE A 111 -2.54 5.92 -2.18
CA ILE A 111 -1.93 5.15 -3.28
C ILE A 111 -1.53 3.76 -2.79
N ARG A 112 -0.84 3.66 -1.65
CA ARG A 112 -0.45 2.39 -1.04
C ARG A 112 -1.66 1.49 -0.76
N ALA A 113 -2.72 2.03 -0.17
CA ALA A 113 -3.92 1.26 0.11
C ALA A 113 -4.60 0.73 -1.17
N LEU A 114 -4.54 1.47 -2.29
CA LEU A 114 -5.04 0.98 -3.57
C LEU A 114 -4.20 -0.18 -4.12
N TYR A 115 -2.86 -0.10 -3.98
CA TYR A 115 -2.00 -1.23 -4.33
C TYR A 115 -2.34 -2.47 -3.51
N GLU A 116 -2.51 -2.33 -2.19
CA GLU A 116 -2.88 -3.43 -1.29
C GLU A 116 -4.23 -4.04 -1.68
N LEU A 117 -5.28 -3.24 -1.85
CA LEU A 117 -6.61 -3.74 -2.27
C LEU A 117 -6.58 -4.42 -3.65
N SER A 118 -5.79 -3.89 -4.59
CA SER A 118 -5.72 -4.43 -5.95
C SER A 118 -5.15 -5.86 -6.03
N GLU A 119 -4.33 -6.29 -5.05
CA GLU A 119 -3.81 -7.66 -4.96
C GLU A 119 -4.94 -8.70 -4.86
N HIS A 120 -6.08 -8.30 -4.29
CA HIS A 120 -7.24 -9.15 -4.05
C HIS A 120 -8.36 -9.06 -5.08
N CYS A 121 -8.21 -8.15 -6.05
CA CYS A 121 -9.24 -7.88 -7.05
C CYS A 121 -9.15 -8.77 -8.31
N ALA A 122 -8.10 -9.57 -8.47
CA ALA A 122 -7.86 -10.37 -9.67
C ALA A 122 -7.98 -9.54 -10.97
N PHE A 123 -7.37 -8.35 -11.01
CA PHE A 123 -7.39 -7.47 -12.18
C PHE A 123 -6.47 -7.92 -13.33
N GLY A 124 -5.54 -8.84 -13.06
CA GLY A 124 -4.61 -9.34 -14.08
C GLY A 124 -3.80 -8.21 -14.71
N ALA A 125 -3.71 -8.21 -16.05
CA ALA A 125 -2.95 -7.22 -16.81
C ALA A 125 -3.45 -5.77 -16.63
N GLN A 126 -4.72 -5.58 -16.25
CA GLN A 126 -5.33 -4.25 -16.11
C GLN A 126 -5.18 -3.65 -14.72
N ARG A 127 -4.38 -4.29 -13.84
CA ARG A 127 -4.17 -3.82 -12.46
C ARG A 127 -3.75 -2.35 -12.40
N GLU A 128 -2.80 -1.95 -13.24
CA GLU A 128 -2.29 -0.57 -13.24
C GLU A 128 -3.35 0.44 -13.70
N GLU A 129 -4.15 0.09 -14.70
CA GLU A 129 -5.25 0.91 -15.20
C GLU A 129 -6.30 1.14 -14.11
N HIS A 130 -6.69 0.08 -13.39
CA HIS A 130 -7.63 0.21 -12.28
C HIS A 130 -7.11 1.10 -11.14
N ILE A 131 -5.83 0.96 -10.77
CA ILE A 131 -5.21 1.81 -9.74
C ILE A 131 -5.18 3.26 -10.22
N ARG A 132 -4.74 3.51 -11.47
CA ARG A 132 -4.71 4.85 -12.07
C ARG A 132 -6.09 5.50 -12.00
N ASP A 133 -7.11 4.84 -12.53
CA ASP A 133 -8.47 5.38 -12.61
C ASP A 133 -9.04 5.65 -11.22
N ARG A 134 -8.74 4.76 -10.26
CA ARG A 134 -9.20 4.93 -8.87
C ARG A 134 -8.50 6.09 -8.17
N ILE A 135 -7.22 6.35 -8.46
CA ILE A 135 -6.51 7.56 -8.00
C ILE A 135 -7.18 8.81 -8.58
N VAL A 136 -7.35 8.86 -9.91
CA VAL A 136 -7.93 10.02 -10.62
C VAL A 136 -9.26 10.43 -10.02
N VAL A 137 -10.16 9.47 -9.78
CA VAL A 137 -11.51 9.77 -9.28
C VAL A 137 -11.54 9.90 -7.74
N GLY A 138 -10.67 9.17 -7.03
CA GLY A 138 -10.70 9.03 -5.57
C GLY A 138 -9.85 10.03 -4.78
N ILE A 139 -8.96 10.79 -5.42
CA ILE A 139 -8.13 11.80 -4.76
C ILE A 139 -8.99 12.94 -4.16
N SER A 140 -8.53 13.49 -3.04
CA SER A 140 -9.20 14.59 -2.33
C SER A 140 -9.09 15.92 -3.08
N ASP A 141 -7.93 16.19 -3.68
CA ASP A 141 -7.66 17.36 -4.51
C ASP A 141 -8.45 17.29 -5.83
N LYS A 142 -9.58 17.99 -5.87
CA LYS A 142 -10.48 18.01 -7.04
C LYS A 142 -9.91 18.80 -8.21
N GLU A 143 -8.97 19.71 -7.99
CA GLU A 143 -8.30 20.40 -9.08
C GLU A 143 -7.30 19.47 -9.76
N MET A 144 -6.50 18.74 -8.97
CA MET A 144 -5.59 17.72 -9.51
C MET A 144 -6.37 16.61 -10.22
N SER A 145 -7.49 16.15 -9.67
CA SER A 145 -8.39 15.19 -10.33
C SER A 145 -8.83 15.67 -11.72
N ARG A 146 -9.23 16.93 -11.86
CA ARG A 146 -9.60 17.52 -13.16
C ARG A 146 -8.41 17.59 -14.11
N LYS A 147 -7.23 18.01 -13.63
CA LYS A 147 -6.00 18.06 -14.45
C LYS A 147 -5.65 16.69 -15.02
N LEU A 148 -5.70 15.64 -14.20
CA LEU A 148 -5.43 14.27 -14.65
C LEU A 148 -6.43 13.80 -15.72
N GLN A 149 -7.71 14.18 -15.62
CA GLN A 149 -8.74 13.81 -16.60
C GLN A 149 -8.55 14.47 -17.98
N LEU A 150 -7.73 15.53 -18.08
CA LEU A 150 -7.41 16.19 -19.35
C LEU A 150 -6.27 15.48 -20.11
N GLU A 151 -5.53 14.58 -19.45
CA GLU A 151 -4.40 13.87 -20.05
C GLU A 151 -4.87 12.66 -20.87
N THR A 152 -4.70 12.72 -22.19
CA THR A 152 -5.24 11.70 -23.12
C THR A 152 -4.54 10.35 -23.08
N GLN A 153 -3.29 10.31 -22.61
CA GLN A 153 -2.46 9.09 -22.55
C GLN A 153 -1.85 8.93 -21.16
N LEU A 154 -2.69 9.06 -20.13
CA LEU A 154 -2.26 9.03 -18.74
C LEU A 154 -1.85 7.61 -18.30
N THR A 155 -0.61 7.48 -17.85
CA THR A 155 -0.10 6.27 -17.21
C THR A 155 -0.19 6.34 -15.68
N LEU A 156 -0.12 5.19 -15.02
CA LEU A 156 -0.08 5.13 -13.55
C LEU A 156 1.13 5.89 -12.97
N SER A 157 2.30 5.73 -13.59
CA SER A 157 3.53 6.42 -13.17
C SER A 157 3.39 7.94 -13.22
N GLN A 158 2.89 8.48 -14.33
CA GLN A 158 2.62 9.92 -14.47
C GLN A 158 1.60 10.40 -13.45
N THR A 159 0.54 9.62 -13.20
CA THR A 159 -0.49 9.95 -12.21
C THR A 159 0.11 10.09 -10.81
N ILE A 160 0.91 9.09 -10.37
CA ILE A 160 1.55 9.10 -9.06
C ILE A 160 2.51 10.28 -8.93
N GLN A 161 3.32 10.54 -9.97
CA GLN A 161 4.26 11.66 -9.96
C GLN A 161 3.53 13.00 -9.84
N ALA A 162 2.49 13.23 -10.63
CA ALA A 162 1.72 14.48 -10.61
C ALA A 162 1.04 14.70 -9.25
N VAL A 163 0.45 13.66 -8.67
CA VAL A 163 -0.18 13.73 -7.34
C VAL A 163 0.84 14.08 -6.25
N ARG A 164 2.02 13.43 -6.25
CA ARG A 164 3.09 13.72 -5.29
C ARG A 164 3.61 15.15 -5.43
N GLN A 165 3.81 15.61 -6.66
CA GLN A 165 4.25 16.97 -6.94
C GLN A 165 3.22 18.00 -6.49
N SER A 166 1.92 17.77 -6.74
CA SER A 166 0.85 18.66 -6.28
C SER A 166 0.85 18.81 -4.76
N GLU A 167 0.89 17.68 -4.02
CA GLU A 167 0.90 17.69 -2.55
C GLU A 167 2.13 18.43 -1.99
N GLU A 168 3.32 18.22 -2.57
CA GLU A 168 4.55 18.90 -2.18
C GLU A 168 4.49 20.41 -2.46
N VAL A 169 4.03 20.81 -3.65
CA VAL A 169 3.91 22.23 -4.01
C VAL A 169 2.90 22.95 -3.12
N THR A 170 1.73 22.35 -2.87
CA THR A 170 0.74 22.91 -1.94
C THR A 170 1.33 23.10 -0.54
N ARG A 171 2.12 22.13 -0.04
CA ARG A 171 2.80 22.26 1.24
C ARG A 171 3.80 23.42 1.24
N GLN A 172 4.63 23.54 0.20
CA GLN A 172 5.63 24.61 0.09
C GLN A 172 4.97 25.99 0.00
N VAL A 173 3.89 26.13 -0.76
CA VAL A 173 3.13 27.39 -0.89
C VAL A 173 2.50 27.79 0.45
N ASN A 174 1.94 26.84 1.20
CA ASN A 174 1.38 27.13 2.53
C ASN A 174 2.46 27.62 3.51
N GLN A 175 3.64 26.98 3.52
CA GLN A 175 4.78 27.43 4.33
C GLN A 175 5.26 28.83 3.92
N GLN A 176 5.30 29.14 2.62
CA GLN A 176 5.63 30.48 2.13
C GLN A 176 4.61 31.52 2.62
N GLY A 177 3.31 31.21 2.56
CA GLY A 177 2.25 32.10 3.06
C GLY A 177 2.40 32.41 4.55
N GLU A 178 2.69 31.40 5.37
CA GLU A 178 2.93 31.56 6.81
C GLU A 178 4.18 32.40 7.10
N THR A 179 5.28 32.16 6.38
CA THR A 179 6.50 32.97 6.54
C THR A 179 6.31 34.42 6.12
N CYS A 180 5.57 34.70 5.02
CA CYS A 180 5.26 36.07 4.61
C CYS A 180 4.36 36.80 5.61
N ALA A 181 3.37 36.12 6.20
CA ALA A 181 2.51 36.69 7.23
C ALA A 181 3.30 37.07 8.50
N ALA A 182 4.21 36.20 8.95
CA ALA A 182 5.08 36.47 10.09
C ALA A 182 6.01 37.68 9.86
N VAL A 183 6.53 37.86 8.65
CA VAL A 183 7.36 39.03 8.29
C VAL A 183 6.56 40.34 8.33
N GLN A 184 5.28 40.30 7.93
CA GLN A 184 4.40 41.48 8.00
C GLN A 184 4.03 41.87 9.44
N GLU A 185 3.82 40.90 10.34
CA GLU A 185 3.48 41.15 11.74
C GLU A 185 4.60 41.92 12.49
N VAL A 186 5.87 41.59 12.21
CA VAL A 186 7.03 42.27 12.81
C VAL A 186 7.17 43.73 12.29
N SER A 187 6.67 44.03 11.09
CA SER A 187 6.76 45.38 10.51
C SER A 187 5.77 46.40 11.10
N HIS A 188 4.68 45.94 11.74
CA HIS A 188 3.67 46.81 12.35
C HIS A 188 3.90 47.09 13.85
N ALA A 189 4.91 46.48 14.48
CA ALA A 189 5.34 46.85 15.82
C ALA A 189 6.07 48.20 15.79
N LYS A 190 5.33 49.28 16.06
CA LYS A 190 5.83 50.67 16.13
C LYS A 190 7.10 50.77 16.98
N SER A 191 8.19 51.23 16.36
CA SER A 191 9.42 51.66 17.02
C SER A 191 9.15 52.74 18.07
N PRO A 192 9.49 52.54 19.36
CA PRO A 192 9.36 53.57 20.38
C PRO A 192 10.71 54.22 20.65
N TYR A 193 11.28 54.96 19.70
CA TYR A 193 12.38 55.88 20.01
C TYR A 193 12.18 57.23 19.32
N ARG A 194 11.51 58.15 20.04
CA ARG A 194 11.52 59.60 19.78
C ARG A 194 11.97 60.29 21.07
N GLY A 195 13.10 60.99 20.98
CA GLY A 195 13.93 61.36 22.13
C GLY A 195 13.48 62.53 23.00
N LYS A 196 14.25 62.71 24.09
CA LYS A 196 14.39 63.97 24.83
C LYS A 196 15.85 64.10 25.30
N GLN A 197 16.65 64.87 24.57
CA GLN A 197 17.92 65.42 25.07
C GLN A 197 17.62 66.86 25.56
N GLN A 198 17.57 67.04 26.88
CA GLN A 198 17.49 68.36 27.51
C GLN A 198 18.88 68.98 27.56
N TRP A 199 19.10 70.03 26.76
CA TRP A 199 20.21 70.97 26.93
C TRP A 199 19.84 71.98 28.02
N LYS A 200 20.61 72.05 29.12
CA LYS A 200 20.54 73.15 30.09
C LYS A 200 21.63 74.17 29.78
N ASN A 201 21.24 75.31 29.24
CA ASN A 201 22.07 76.52 29.20
C ASN A 201 22.09 77.13 30.62
N LYS A 202 23.28 77.28 31.21
CA LYS A 202 23.51 78.14 32.39
C LYS A 202 24.23 79.40 31.91
N GLU A 203 23.49 80.50 31.79
CA GLU A 203 24.09 81.82 31.68
C GLU A 203 24.33 82.43 33.06
N ARG A 204 25.54 83.00 33.21
CA ARG A 204 26.05 83.76 34.37
C ARG A 204 25.32 85.09 34.49
N LYS A 205 25.10 85.58 35.71
CA LYS A 205 24.98 87.01 36.00
C LYS A 205 25.64 87.37 37.34
N TRP A 206 26.65 88.23 37.19
CA TRP A 206 27.24 89.27 38.06
C TRP A 206 27.56 88.93 39.52
#